data_AF-A0A5S5BYJ0-F1
#
_entry.id   AF-A0A5S5BYJ0-F1
#
_cell.length_a   1.000
_cell.length_b   1.000
_cell.length_c   1.000
_cell.angle_alpha   90.00
_cell.angle_beta   90.00
_cell.angle_gamma   90.00
#
_symmetry.space_group_name_H-M   'P 1'
#
loop_
_entity.id
_entity.type
_entity.pdbx_description
1 polymer ?
#
loop_
_entity_poly.entity_id
_entity_poly.type
_entity_poly.pdbx_seq_one_letter_code
_entity_poly.pdbx_strand_id
1 'polypeptide(L)'
;MVRRKKAGTTKLGVNTKGKRKLVHCERSYFWYVKEDDEDYGRIKLFIVSDDKKFIVSYEVGQSKQVRIPFIVVMGLEFGGLKNGGRSSWVRVQTPLWDDEVITPGLVKTIIEWSLMGKESLVFVDWNGNVIC
;
A
#
# COMPACT_ATOMS: atom_id res chain seq x y z
N MET A 1 14.91 -44.92 -5.20
CA MET A 1 15.38 -43.69 -4.53
C MET A 1 14.75 -42.48 -5.23
N VAL A 2 13.61 -41.98 -4.73
CA VAL A 2 12.83 -40.93 -5.42
C VAL A 2 13.39 -39.55 -5.05
N ARG A 3 14.02 -38.86 -5.99
CA ARG A 3 14.43 -37.46 -5.83
C ARG A 3 13.20 -36.57 -5.90
N ARG A 4 12.74 -36.08 -4.74
CA ARG A 4 11.79 -34.95 -4.67
C ARG A 4 12.49 -33.70 -5.21
N LYS A 5 12.05 -33.19 -6.36
CA LYS A 5 12.37 -31.82 -6.77
C LYS A 5 11.65 -30.88 -5.80
N LYS A 6 12.40 -30.15 -4.96
CA LYS A 6 11.85 -28.99 -4.25
C LYS A 6 11.48 -27.97 -5.33
N ALA A 7 10.20 -27.64 -5.43
CA ALA A 7 9.74 -26.49 -6.21
C ALA A 7 10.38 -25.25 -5.58
N GLY A 8 11.35 -24.65 -6.29
CA GLY A 8 11.88 -23.35 -5.93
C GLY A 8 10.82 -22.30 -6.23
N THR A 9 10.15 -21.79 -5.21
CA THR A 9 9.35 -20.58 -5.32
C THR A 9 10.29 -19.46 -5.75
N THR A 10 10.22 -19.02 -7.01
CA THR A 10 10.92 -17.83 -7.49
C THR A 10 10.45 -16.64 -6.67
N LYS A 11 11.26 -16.23 -5.69
CA LYS A 11 11.02 -15.04 -4.89
C LYS A 11 11.22 -13.83 -5.81
N LEU A 12 10.12 -13.27 -6.31
CA LEU A 12 10.12 -12.06 -7.14
C LEU A 12 10.65 -10.89 -6.30
N GLY A 13 11.96 -10.66 -6.35
CA GLY A 13 12.62 -9.59 -5.60
C GLY A 13 12.06 -8.20 -5.94
N VAL A 14 12.00 -7.35 -4.94
CA VAL A 14 11.72 -5.91 -5.11
C VAL A 14 13.04 -5.23 -5.50
N ASN A 15 13.05 -4.41 -6.56
CA ASN A 15 14.18 -3.53 -6.82
C ASN A 15 14.33 -2.56 -5.63
N THR A 16 15.46 -2.61 -4.94
CA THR A 16 15.73 -1.88 -3.70
C THR A 16 16.39 -0.52 -3.91
N LYS A 17 16.89 -0.22 -5.11
CA LYS A 17 17.58 1.04 -5.40
C LYS A 17 16.63 2.23 -5.19
N GLY A 18 17.07 3.20 -4.38
CA GLY A 18 16.30 4.41 -4.08
C GLY A 18 15.12 4.22 -3.11
N LYS A 19 14.99 3.03 -2.48
CA LYS A 19 13.91 2.73 -1.54
C LYS A 19 14.43 2.58 -0.13
N ARG A 20 13.65 3.07 0.83
CA ARG A 20 13.90 2.87 2.26
C ARG A 20 13.33 1.53 2.68
N LYS A 21 14.05 0.81 3.55
CA LYS A 21 13.61 -0.47 4.10
C LYS A 21 13.01 -0.26 5.49
N LEU A 22 11.92 -0.96 5.78
CA LEU A 22 11.30 -1.06 7.10
C LEU A 22 11.02 -2.53 7.39
N VAL A 23 11.32 -2.98 8.61
CA VAL A 23 11.02 -4.35 9.06
C VAL A 23 9.95 -4.26 10.14
N HIS A 24 8.88 -5.03 9.96
CA HIS A 24 7.76 -5.06 10.89
C HIS A 24 7.15 -6.46 10.90
N CYS A 25 6.95 -7.05 12.09
CA CYS A 25 6.47 -8.42 12.28
C CYS A 25 7.20 -9.44 11.41
N GLU A 26 8.54 -9.41 11.45
CA GLU A 26 9.46 -10.27 10.67
C GLU A 26 9.36 -10.14 9.14
N ARG A 27 8.50 -9.25 8.64
CA ARG A 27 8.33 -8.98 7.22
C ARG A 27 9.06 -7.70 6.82
N SER A 28 9.71 -7.75 5.66
CA SER A 28 10.39 -6.59 5.08
C SER A 28 9.46 -5.83 4.14
N TYR A 29 9.44 -4.52 4.31
CA TYR A 29 8.74 -3.57 3.45
C TYR A 29 9.75 -2.59 2.86
N PHE A 30 9.48 -2.17 1.64
CA PHE A 30 10.22 -1.15 0.91
C PHE A 30 9.27 -0.01 0.59
N TRP A 31 9.71 1.21 0.86
CA TRP A 31 8.91 2.39 0.61
C TRP A 31 9.73 3.53 0.00
N TYR A 32 9.05 4.38 -0.75
CA TYR A 32 9.64 5.52 -1.43
C TYR A 32 8.55 6.55 -1.75
N VAL A 33 8.97 7.80 -1.85
CA VAL A 33 8.12 8.92 -2.25
C VAL A 33 8.55 9.34 -3.65
N LYS A 34 7.59 9.54 -4.54
CA LYS A 34 7.79 9.92 -5.94
C LYS A 34 6.69 10.90 -6.37
N GLU A 35 7.05 11.91 -7.16
CA GLU A 35 6.07 12.69 -7.94
C GLU A 35 5.52 11.83 -9.08
N ASP A 36 4.19 11.79 -9.20
CA ASP A 36 3.52 11.07 -10.26
C ASP A 36 3.17 12.02 -11.41
N ASP A 37 4.04 12.05 -12.42
CA ASP A 37 3.89 12.89 -13.62
C ASP A 37 2.56 12.65 -14.35
N GLU A 38 2.02 11.43 -14.25
CA GLU A 38 0.74 11.05 -14.87
C GLU A 38 -0.48 11.50 -14.06
N ASP A 39 -0.30 11.90 -12.80
CA ASP A 39 -1.36 12.36 -11.89
C ASP A 39 -1.13 13.82 -11.49
N TYR A 40 -0.85 14.67 -12.48
CA TYR A 40 -0.65 16.11 -12.32
C TYR A 40 0.47 16.50 -11.34
N GLY A 41 1.52 15.69 -11.22
CA GLY A 41 2.66 15.96 -10.34
C GLY A 41 2.36 15.73 -8.86
N ARG A 42 1.29 14.99 -8.53
CA ARG A 42 0.97 14.65 -7.14
C ARG A 42 2.05 13.78 -6.52
N ILE A 43 2.43 14.10 -5.30
CA ILE A 43 3.43 13.35 -4.55
C ILE A 43 2.77 12.10 -3.97
N LYS A 44 3.30 10.92 -4.29
CA LYS A 44 2.80 9.63 -3.80
C LYS A 44 3.85 8.89 -2.98
N LEU A 45 3.42 8.38 -1.83
CA LEU A 45 4.11 7.37 -1.06
C LEU A 45 3.71 5.98 -1.59
N PHE A 46 4.70 5.17 -1.95
CA PHE A 46 4.51 3.77 -2.30
C PHE A 46 5.06 2.88 -1.18
N ILE A 47 4.32 1.85 -0.78
CA ILE A 47 4.75 0.85 0.20
C ILE A 47 4.53 -0.55 -0.38
N VAL A 48 5.59 -1.36 -0.37
CA VAL A 48 5.63 -2.66 -1.03
C VAL A 48 6.29 -3.70 -0.12
N SER A 49 5.64 -4.84 0.11
CA SER A 49 6.29 -5.97 0.79
C SER A 49 7.32 -6.66 -0.10
N ASP A 50 8.28 -7.35 0.50
CA ASP A 50 9.33 -8.09 -0.21
C ASP A 50 8.80 -9.19 -1.15
N ASP A 51 7.67 -9.81 -0.82
CA ASP A 51 6.96 -10.79 -1.62
C ASP A 51 5.94 -10.19 -2.61
N LYS A 52 5.81 -8.85 -2.64
CA LYS A 52 4.88 -8.07 -3.47
C LYS A 52 3.40 -8.42 -3.30
N LYS A 53 3.01 -9.11 -2.23
CA LYS A 53 1.59 -9.35 -1.95
C LYS A 53 0.91 -8.12 -1.34
N PHE A 54 1.64 -7.33 -0.56
CA PHE A 54 1.19 -6.04 -0.06
C PHE A 54 1.76 -4.93 -0.95
N ILE A 55 0.89 -4.19 -1.62
CA ILE A 55 1.26 -3.04 -2.45
C ILE A 55 0.17 -1.98 -2.27
N VAL A 56 0.57 -0.82 -1.76
CA VAL A 56 -0.33 0.34 -1.61
C VAL A 56 0.38 1.61 -2.07
N SER A 57 -0.41 2.58 -2.52
CA SER A 57 0.06 3.96 -2.70
C SER A 57 -0.89 4.94 -2.01
N TYR A 58 -0.30 5.98 -1.45
CA TYR A 58 -0.98 7.02 -0.69
C TYR A 58 -0.54 8.36 -1.24
N GLU A 59 -1.49 9.24 -1.57
CA GLU A 59 -1.16 10.62 -1.93
C GLU A 59 -0.74 11.39 -0.68
N VAL A 60 0.39 12.08 -0.77
CA VAL A 60 0.98 12.87 0.32
C VAL A 60 0.35 14.27 0.34
N GLY A 61 0.09 14.78 1.54
CA GLY A 61 -0.56 16.06 1.78
C GLY A 61 -2.09 15.98 1.83
N GLN A 62 -2.69 14.79 1.93
CA GLN A 62 -4.13 14.62 2.07
C GLN A 62 -4.66 15.26 3.37
N SER A 63 -3.82 15.42 4.41
CA SER A 63 -4.17 16.18 5.63
C SER A 63 -4.58 17.64 5.37
N LYS A 64 -4.10 18.23 4.27
CA LYS A 64 -4.35 19.63 3.89
C LYS A 64 -5.49 19.79 2.87
N GLN A 65 -6.10 18.69 2.46
CA GLN A 65 -7.12 18.69 1.42
C GLN A 65 -8.52 18.59 2.04
N VAL A 66 -9.51 19.19 1.37
CA VAL A 66 -10.92 19.19 1.83
C VAL A 66 -11.63 17.86 1.50
N ARG A 67 -11.01 16.99 0.70
CA ARG A 67 -11.61 15.71 0.28
C ARG A 67 -11.34 14.59 1.26
N ILE A 68 -12.13 13.52 1.14
CA ILE A 68 -11.97 12.30 1.93
C ILE A 68 -10.61 11.68 1.63
N PRO A 69 -9.78 11.39 2.65
CA PRO A 69 -8.49 10.76 2.44
C PRO A 69 -8.67 9.29 2.08
N PHE A 70 -7.85 8.81 1.14
CA PHE A 70 -7.89 7.43 0.69
C PHE A 70 -6.51 6.88 0.35
N ILE A 71 -6.45 5.55 0.28
CA ILE A 71 -5.30 4.80 -0.17
C ILE A 71 -5.67 3.96 -1.39
N VAL A 72 -4.76 3.85 -2.34
CA VAL A 72 -4.89 2.96 -3.49
C VAL A 72 -4.30 1.60 -3.11
N VAL A 73 -5.10 0.56 -3.20
CA VAL A 73 -4.69 -0.83 -2.98
C VAL A 73 -4.41 -1.48 -4.33
N MET A 74 -3.17 -1.90 -4.52
CA MET A 74 -2.69 -2.58 -5.74
C MET A 74 -2.30 -4.04 -5.47
N GLY A 75 -2.05 -4.38 -4.20
CA GLY A 75 -1.65 -5.71 -3.76
C GLY A 75 -2.84 -6.64 -3.49
N LEU A 76 -2.50 -7.90 -3.24
CA LEU A 76 -3.43 -8.97 -2.86
C LEU A 76 -3.77 -8.95 -1.37
N GLU A 77 -2.92 -8.36 -0.54
CA GLU A 77 -3.08 -8.34 0.91
C GLU A 77 -3.50 -6.96 1.40
N PHE A 78 -4.70 -6.90 1.96
CA PHE A 78 -5.24 -5.75 2.66
C PHE A 78 -6.39 -6.22 3.55
N GLY A 79 -6.38 -5.86 4.83
CA GLY A 79 -7.35 -6.32 5.81
C GLY A 79 -8.76 -5.80 5.48
N GLY A 80 -9.71 -6.73 5.36
CA GLY A 80 -11.10 -6.46 4.93
C GLY A 80 -11.37 -6.75 3.44
N LEU A 81 -10.33 -6.90 2.59
CA LEU A 81 -10.51 -7.27 1.18
C LEU A 81 -10.47 -8.80 1.02
N LYS A 82 -11.66 -9.42 0.85
CA LYS A 82 -11.80 -10.89 0.73
C LYS A 82 -11.12 -11.50 -0.50
N ASN A 83 -10.77 -10.71 -1.51
CA ASN A 83 -10.12 -11.16 -2.76
C ASN A 83 -9.13 -10.11 -3.30
N GLY A 84 -8.30 -9.51 -2.42
CA GLY A 84 -7.48 -8.31 -2.68
C GLY A 84 -7.09 -8.08 -4.13
N GLY A 85 -7.52 -6.94 -4.70
CA GLY A 85 -7.01 -6.30 -5.91
C GLY A 85 -6.86 -7.13 -7.19
N ARG A 86 -7.36 -8.37 -7.29
CA ARG A 86 -6.97 -9.31 -8.36
C ARG A 86 -7.32 -8.86 -9.78
N SER A 87 -8.22 -7.91 -9.96
CA SER A 87 -8.64 -7.42 -11.29
C SER A 87 -8.50 -5.90 -11.50
N SER A 88 -8.33 -5.11 -10.45
CA SER A 88 -8.23 -3.64 -10.56
C SER A 88 -7.70 -3.00 -9.28
N TRP A 89 -7.11 -1.81 -9.42
CA TRP A 89 -6.76 -0.96 -8.29
C TRP A 89 -8.04 -0.43 -7.65
N VAL A 90 -8.15 -0.59 -6.34
CA VAL A 90 -9.29 -0.06 -5.57
C VAL A 90 -8.81 1.06 -4.66
N ARG A 91 -9.70 2.02 -4.39
CA ARG A 91 -9.44 3.11 -3.44
C ARG A 91 -10.29 2.90 -2.21
N VAL A 92 -9.65 2.94 -1.05
CA VAL A 92 -10.28 2.69 0.24
C VAL A 92 -10.07 3.93 1.10
N GLN A 93 -11.13 4.43 1.70
CA GLN A 93 -11.06 5.55 2.65
C GLN A 93 -10.14 5.19 3.82
N THR A 94 -9.29 6.14 4.20
CA THR A 94 -8.39 6.01 5.35
C THR A 94 -8.82 6.95 6.48
N PRO A 95 -8.27 6.75 7.69
CA PRO A 95 -8.16 7.84 8.64
C PRO A 95 -7.38 9.02 8.03
N LEU A 96 -7.55 10.19 8.63
CA LEU A 96 -6.67 11.32 8.37
C LEU A 96 -5.36 11.09 9.13
N TRP A 97 -4.24 11.12 8.43
CA TRP A 97 -2.90 11.06 9.01
C TRP A 97 -2.21 12.40 8.84
N ASP A 98 -1.36 12.78 9.80
CA ASP A 98 -0.43 13.88 9.60
C ASP A 98 0.66 13.42 8.62
N ASP A 99 0.53 13.86 7.37
CA ASP A 99 1.34 13.44 6.24
C ASP A 99 2.14 14.58 5.62
N GLU A 100 2.35 15.67 6.37
CA GLU A 100 3.26 16.75 5.94
C GLU A 100 4.69 16.25 5.73
N VAL A 101 5.12 15.30 6.57
CA VAL A 101 6.43 14.66 6.48
C VAL A 101 6.25 13.15 6.53
N ILE A 102 6.69 12.47 5.48
CA ILE A 102 6.66 11.00 5.44
C ILE A 102 7.79 10.43 6.30
N THR A 103 7.42 9.95 7.49
CA THR A 103 8.33 9.31 8.44
C THR A 103 8.23 7.78 8.39
N PRO A 104 9.27 7.04 8.82
CA PRO A 104 9.16 5.59 9.03
C PRO A 104 8.04 5.21 10.00
N GLY A 105 7.75 6.06 11.00
CA GLY A 105 6.65 5.87 11.95
C GLY A 105 5.30 5.90 11.26
N LEU A 106 5.03 6.92 10.44
CA LEU A 106 3.81 6.99 9.64
C LEU A 106 3.68 5.81 8.68
N VAL A 107 4.77 5.44 7.99
CA VAL A 107 4.79 4.26 7.09
C VAL A 107 4.39 2.99 7.85
N LYS A 108 4.92 2.79 9.07
CA LYS A 108 4.52 1.68 9.93
C LYS A 108 3.04 1.74 10.28
N THR A 109 2.52 2.90 10.68
CA THR A 109 1.09 3.11 10.97
C THR A 109 0.21 2.74 9.78
N ILE A 110 0.59 3.16 8.56
CA ILE A 110 -0.14 2.82 7.33
C ILE A 110 -0.13 1.31 7.10
N ILE A 111 1.02 0.63 7.29
CA ILE A 111 1.13 -0.83 7.15
C ILE A 111 0.21 -1.54 8.15
N GLU A 112 0.31 -1.20 9.43
CA GLU A 112 -0.48 -1.79 10.50
C GLU A 112 -1.97 -1.58 10.26
N TRP A 113 -2.38 -0.35 9.94
CA TRP A 113 -3.77 -0.04 9.62
C TRP A 113 -4.24 -0.81 8.38
N SER A 114 -3.43 -0.89 7.32
CA SER A 114 -3.81 -1.58 6.08
C SER A 114 -4.00 -3.08 6.29
N LEU A 115 -3.20 -3.71 7.15
CA LEU A 115 -3.27 -5.16 7.43
C LEU A 115 -4.26 -5.53 8.52
N MET A 116 -4.68 -4.58 9.35
CA MET A 116 -5.73 -4.79 10.35
C MET A 116 -7.01 -5.30 9.69
N GLY A 117 -7.55 -6.41 10.20
CA GLY A 117 -8.83 -6.97 9.75
C GLY A 117 -9.95 -5.97 10.00
N LYS A 118 -10.66 -5.59 8.93
CA LYS A 118 -11.80 -4.66 8.98
C LYS A 118 -13.06 -5.42 8.60
N GLU A 119 -14.15 -5.16 9.32
CA GLU A 119 -15.46 -5.75 9.03
C GLU A 119 -16.06 -5.18 7.75
N SER A 120 -15.85 -3.88 7.52
CA SER A 120 -16.30 -3.16 6.34
C SER A 120 -15.22 -2.21 5.82
N LEU A 121 -15.29 -1.92 4.52
CA LEU A 121 -14.43 -0.95 3.83
C LEU A 121 -15.32 0.05 3.12
N VAL A 122 -14.95 1.33 3.18
CA VAL A 122 -15.58 2.37 2.37
C VAL A 122 -14.75 2.57 1.12
N PHE A 123 -15.32 2.26 -0.04
CA PHE A 123 -14.68 2.46 -1.33
C PHE A 123 -14.96 3.87 -1.84
N VAL A 124 -13.98 4.46 -2.51
CA VAL A 124 -14.11 5.80 -3.10
C VAL A 124 -13.67 5.82 -4.56
N ASP A 125 -14.14 6.83 -5.29
CA ASP A 125 -13.67 7.12 -6.64
C ASP A 125 -12.33 7.89 -6.61
N TRP A 126 -11.88 8.35 -7.78
CA TRP A 126 -10.65 9.11 -7.93
C TRP A 126 -10.72 10.53 -7.32
N ASN A 127 -11.92 11.05 -7.08
CA ASN A 127 -12.18 12.32 -6.42
C ASN A 127 -12.33 12.17 -4.89
N GLY A 128 -12.42 10.94 -4.38
CA GLY A 128 -12.71 10.67 -2.97
C GLY A 128 -14.20 10.63 -2.66
N ASN A 129 -15.08 10.57 -3.66
CA ASN A 129 -16.51 10.34 -3.43
C ASN A 129 -16.76 8.87 -3.12
N VAL A 130 -17.61 8.59 -2.13
CA VAL A 130 -17.97 7.21 -1.77
C VAL A 130 -18.67 6.52 -2.94
N ILE A 131 -18.21 5.32 -3.28
CA ILE A 131 -18.86 4.44 -4.26
C ILE A 131 -19.68 3.41 -3.47
N CYS A 132 -20.99 3.43 -3.69
CA CYS A 132 -21.97 2.54 -3.07
C CYS A 132 -21.84 1.09 -3.56
#